data_AF-A0A2D6T9M5-F1
#
_entry.id   AF-A0A2D6T9M5-F1
#
_cell.length_a   1.000
_cell.length_b   1.000
_cell.length_c   1.000
_cell.angle_alpha   90.00
_cell.angle_beta   90.00
_cell.angle_gamma   90.00
#
_symmetry.space_group_name_H-M   'P 1'
#
loop_
_entity.id
_entity.type
_entity.pdbx_description
1 polymer ?
#
loop_
_entity_poly.entity_id
_entity_poly.type
_entity_poly.pdbx_seq_one_letter_code
_entity_poly.pdbx_strand_id
1 'polypeptide(L)'
;MEPRLKTDLWIKAIIKRCLARGIPATVARRGDGDAGMVFVKLNRLEGGCIVYSRQRDYEGSLVWTPATGADPVPEVDADTYLQRQLDFDPDLWILEIEDRDGWVPFADEGVGQGE
;
A
#
# COMPACT_ATOMS: atom_id res chain seq x y z
N MET A 1 -6.81 -18.45 15.67
CA MET A 1 -6.84 -17.02 15.28
C MET A 1 -5.40 -16.63 15.07
N GLU A 2 -4.97 -16.53 13.81
CA GLU A 2 -3.59 -16.14 13.50
C GLU A 2 -3.36 -14.71 14.03
N PRO A 3 -2.30 -14.44 14.81
CA PRO A 3 -2.06 -13.10 15.35
C PRO A 3 -1.78 -12.13 14.20
N ARG A 4 -2.70 -11.17 13.98
CA ARG A 4 -2.52 -10.08 13.02
C ARG A 4 -1.74 -8.94 13.69
N LEU A 5 -0.67 -8.48 13.05
CA LEU A 5 0.08 -7.30 13.50
C LEU A 5 -0.83 -6.06 13.46
N LYS A 6 -0.76 -5.20 14.48
CA LYS A 6 -1.46 -3.91 14.47
C LYS A 6 -1.05 -3.07 13.26
N THR A 7 -2.01 -2.37 12.66
CA THR A 7 -1.78 -1.55 11.47
C THR A 7 -0.71 -0.49 11.71
N ASP A 8 -0.74 0.20 12.86
CA ASP A 8 0.24 1.24 13.19
C ASP A 8 1.68 0.69 13.25
N LEU A 9 1.83 -0.52 13.80
CA LEU A 9 3.11 -1.18 13.96
C LEU A 9 3.64 -1.66 12.61
N TRP A 10 2.77 -2.19 11.75
CA TRP A 10 3.12 -2.54 10.37
C TRP A 10 3.60 -1.31 9.58
N ILE A 11 2.87 -0.20 9.62
CA ILE A 11 3.24 1.05 8.93
C ILE A 11 4.62 1.54 9.39
N LYS A 12 4.87 1.56 10.71
CA LYS A 12 6.18 1.94 11.27
C LYS A 12 7.31 1.03 10.78
N ALA A 13 7.05 -0.27 10.67
CA ALA A 13 8.04 -1.23 10.17
C ALA A 13 8.40 -0.96 8.71
N ILE A 14 7.40 -0.72 7.85
CA ILE A 14 7.63 -0.39 6.43
C ILE A 14 8.39 0.92 6.27
N ILE A 15 8.02 1.99 6.99
CA ILE A 15 8.75 3.27 6.96
C ILE A 15 10.21 3.05 7.36
N LYS A 16 10.48 2.24 8.38
CA LYS A 16 11.85 1.91 8.79
C LYS A 16 12.62 1.16 7.71
N ARG A 17 11.97 0.24 6.98
CA ARG A 17 12.57 -0.47 5.82
C ARG A 17 12.93 0.51 4.70
N CYS A 18 12.04 1.45 4.38
CA CYS A 18 12.30 2.49 3.36
C CYS A 18 13.45 3.43 3.78
N LEU A 19 13.43 3.92 5.02
CA LEU A 19 14.48 4.78 5.57
C LEU A 19 15.87 4.11 5.51
N ALA A 20 15.95 2.80 5.80
CA ALA A 20 17.20 2.05 5.71
C ALA A 20 17.77 1.98 4.28
N ARG A 21 16.96 2.24 3.25
CA ARG A 21 17.36 2.30 1.84
C ARG A 21 17.44 3.73 1.29
N GLY A 22 17.20 4.75 2.12
CA GLY A 22 17.13 6.14 1.67
C GLY A 22 15.92 6.43 0.77
N ILE A 23 14.88 5.61 0.85
CA ILE A 23 13.65 5.77 0.06
C ILE A 23 12.64 6.58 0.87
N PRO A 24 12.10 7.70 0.35
CA PRO A 24 11.05 8.46 1.01
C PRO A 24 9.79 7.61 1.22
N ALA A 25 9.27 7.64 2.44
CA ALA A 25 7.99 7.03 2.80
C ALA A 25 7.22 7.94 3.74
N THR A 26 6.01 8.32 3.34
CA THR A 26 5.19 9.31 4.05
C THR A 26 3.82 8.74 4.35
N VAL A 27 3.36 8.90 5.58
CA VAL A 27 1.96 8.62 5.93
C VAL A 27 1.09 9.76 5.40
N ALA A 28 0.51 9.58 4.21
CA ALA A 28 -0.39 10.56 3.60
C ALA A 28 -1.71 10.66 4.37
N ARG A 29 -2.17 9.53 4.95
CA ARG A 29 -3.32 9.51 5.87
C ARG A 29 -3.16 8.45 6.95
N ARG A 30 -3.49 8.81 8.19
CA ARG A 30 -3.66 7.88 9.31
C ARG A 30 -5.12 7.43 9.40
N GLY A 31 -5.31 6.14 9.64
CA GLY A 31 -6.60 5.54 9.97
C GLY A 31 -6.57 4.87 11.35
N ASP A 32 -7.40 3.84 11.54
CA ASP A 32 -7.43 3.08 12.80
C ASP A 32 -6.13 2.28 13.00
N GLY A 33 -5.52 2.42 14.18
CA GLY A 33 -4.20 1.87 14.48
C GLY A 33 -4.17 0.35 14.69
N ASP A 34 -5.30 -0.25 15.05
CA ASP A 34 -5.37 -1.67 15.41
C ASP A 34 -5.81 -2.55 14.23
N ALA A 35 -6.71 -2.03 13.38
CA ALA A 35 -7.39 -2.81 12.38
C ALA A 35 -7.62 -2.13 11.02
N GLY A 36 -7.31 -0.83 10.88
CA GLY A 36 -7.57 -0.07 9.66
C GLY A 36 -6.97 -0.70 8.42
N MET A 37 -7.71 -0.66 7.30
CA MET A 37 -7.23 -1.12 5.99
C MET A 37 -6.02 -0.28 5.56
N VAL A 38 -5.05 -0.89 4.88
CA VAL A 38 -3.86 -0.18 4.40
C VAL A 38 -3.83 -0.17 2.89
N PHE A 39 -3.74 1.03 2.33
CA PHE A 39 -3.35 1.26 0.95
C PHE A 39 -1.92 1.79 0.91
N VAL A 40 -1.15 1.32 -0.07
CA VAL A 40 0.19 1.83 -0.34
C VAL A 40 0.22 2.41 -1.75
N LYS A 41 0.49 3.71 -1.89
CA LYS A 41 0.80 4.34 -3.17
C LYS A 41 2.31 4.23 -3.41
N LEU A 42 2.73 3.40 -4.37
CA LEU A 42 4.09 3.37 -4.86
C LEU A 42 4.21 4.36 -6.02
N ASN A 43 4.81 5.52 -5.75
CA ASN A 43 5.05 6.57 -6.72
C ASN A 43 6.43 6.37 -7.36
N ARG A 44 6.45 6.07 -8.66
CA ARG A 44 7.67 5.83 -9.44
C ARG A 44 8.13 7.08 -10.19
N LEU A 45 7.72 8.26 -9.73
CA LEU A 45 7.95 9.56 -10.36
C LEU A 45 7.34 9.57 -11.78
N GLU A 46 8.17 9.84 -12.79
CA GLU A 46 7.76 9.80 -14.21
C GLU A 46 7.25 8.42 -14.65
N GLY A 47 7.56 7.35 -13.90
CA GLY A 47 7.10 5.99 -14.17
C GLY A 47 5.66 5.68 -13.73
N GLY A 48 4.91 6.67 -13.22
CA GLY A 48 3.54 6.50 -12.75
C GLY A 48 3.44 5.88 -11.35
N CYS A 49 2.22 5.60 -10.94
CA CYS A 49 1.87 5.11 -9.61
C CYS A 49 1.23 3.72 -9.68
N ILE A 50 1.50 2.89 -8.67
CA ILE A 50 0.75 1.66 -8.42
C ILE A 50 0.18 1.76 -7.01
N VAL A 51 -1.13 1.57 -6.86
CA VAL A 51 -1.75 1.48 -5.53
C VAL A 51 -1.87 0.01 -5.17
N TYR A 52 -1.30 -0.38 -4.04
CA TYR A 52 -1.43 -1.73 -3.48
C TYR A 52 -2.44 -1.74 -2.33
N SER A 53 -3.21 -2.81 -2.23
CA SER A 53 -4.07 -3.12 -1.08
C SER A 53 -3.95 -4.59 -0.72
N ARG A 54 -4.45 -4.99 0.46
CA ARG A 54 -4.51 -6.41 0.85
C ARG A 54 -5.85 -7.01 0.47
N GLN A 55 -5.79 -8.14 -0.22
CA GLN A 55 -6.96 -8.94 -0.60
C GLN A 55 -6.75 -10.39 -0.19
N ARG A 56 -7.85 -11.15 -0.06
CA ARG A 56 -7.76 -12.60 0.10
C ARG A 56 -7.66 -13.25 -1.26
N ASP A 57 -6.67 -14.11 -1.44
CA ASP A 57 -6.60 -14.97 -2.62
C ASP A 57 -7.64 -16.11 -2.55
N TYR A 58 -7.63 -16.96 -3.58
CA TYR A 58 -8.52 -18.12 -3.70
C TYR A 58 -8.29 -19.18 -2.61
N GLU A 59 -7.12 -19.18 -1.97
CA GLU A 59 -6.78 -20.07 -0.84
C GLU A 59 -7.17 -19.44 0.52
N GLY A 60 -7.66 -18.20 0.50
CA GLY A 60 -8.06 -17.44 1.68
C GLY A 60 -6.91 -16.72 2.39
N SER A 61 -5.70 -16.76 1.83
CA SER A 61 -4.51 -16.09 2.35
C SER A 61 -4.54 -14.60 2.01
N LEU A 62 -4.03 -13.76 2.90
CA LEU A 62 -3.91 -12.32 2.63
C LEU A 62 -2.67 -12.06 1.80
N VAL A 63 -2.87 -11.46 0.62
CA VAL A 63 -1.80 -11.07 -0.31
C VAL A 63 -1.95 -9.60 -0.69
N TRP A 64 -0.84 -8.95 -1.02
CA TRP A 64 -0.85 -7.61 -1.58
C TRP A 64 -1.17 -7.66 -3.07
N THR A 65 -2.06 -6.82 -3.56
CA THR A 65 -2.46 -6.80 -4.98
C THR A 65 -2.46 -5.37 -5.50
N PRO A 66 -2.04 -5.13 -6.75
CA PRO A 66 -2.15 -3.82 -7.36
C PRO A 66 -3.63 -3.54 -7.68
N ALA A 67 -4.19 -2.60 -6.92
CA ALA A 67 -5.62 -2.30 -6.88
C ALA A 67 -6.06 -1.33 -7.98
N THR A 68 -5.11 -0.71 -8.68
CA THR A 68 -5.32 0.14 -9.86
C THR A 68 -5.06 -0.61 -11.18
N GLY A 69 -4.91 -1.94 -11.14
CA GLY A 69 -4.56 -2.78 -12.29
C GLY A 69 -3.07 -3.11 -12.36
N ALA A 70 -2.69 -3.95 -13.33
CA ALA A 70 -1.33 -4.48 -13.46
C ALA A 70 -0.28 -3.42 -13.83
N ASP A 71 -0.67 -2.41 -14.61
CA ASP A 71 0.24 -1.36 -15.08
C ASP A 71 0.18 -0.10 -14.18
N PRO A 72 1.30 0.66 -14.07
CA PRO A 72 1.29 1.96 -13.41
C PRO A 72 0.30 2.92 -14.07
N VAL A 73 -0.43 3.66 -13.24
CA VAL A 73 -1.38 4.69 -13.66
C VAL A 73 -0.81 6.09 -13.41
N PRO A 74 -1.30 7.14 -14.08
CA PRO A 74 -1.01 8.52 -13.71
C PRO A 74 -1.30 8.79 -12.22
N GLU A 75 -0.51 9.65 -11.58
CA GLU A 75 -0.69 9.97 -10.16
C GLU A 75 -2.11 10.47 -9.83
N VAL A 76 -2.70 11.28 -10.70
CA VAL A 76 -4.08 11.77 -10.56
C VAL A 76 -5.11 10.63 -10.50
N ASP A 77 -4.88 9.55 -11.25
CA ASP A 77 -5.79 8.40 -11.27
C ASP A 77 -5.62 7.54 -10.01
N ALA A 78 -4.38 7.37 -9.54
CA ALA A 78 -4.09 6.73 -8.25
C ALA A 78 -4.71 7.50 -7.08
N ASP A 79 -4.57 8.83 -7.06
CA ASP A 79 -5.15 9.68 -6.02
C ASP A 79 -6.69 9.66 -6.10
N THR A 80 -7.27 9.70 -7.29
CA THR A 80 -8.72 9.57 -7.49
C THR A 80 -9.24 8.22 -6.98
N TYR A 81 -8.51 7.13 -7.24
CA TYR A 81 -8.83 5.81 -6.70
C TYR A 81 -8.81 5.81 -5.18
N LEU A 82 -7.74 6.35 -4.56
CA LEU A 82 -7.60 6.42 -3.10
C LEU A 82 -8.69 7.26 -2.45
N GLN A 83 -9.08 8.39 -3.06
CA GLN A 83 -10.20 9.19 -2.56
C GLN A 83 -11.52 8.41 -2.55
N ARG A 84 -11.79 7.62 -3.61
CA ARG A 84 -12.97 6.74 -3.61
C ARG A 84 -12.93 5.73 -2.46
N GLN A 85 -11.77 5.11 -2.20
CA GLN A 85 -11.63 4.18 -1.07
C GLN A 85 -11.86 4.89 0.27
N LEU A 86 -11.41 6.14 0.40
CA LEU A 86 -11.64 6.96 1.60
C LEU A 86 -13.11 7.29 1.82
N ASP A 87 -13.87 7.54 0.74
CA ASP A 87 -15.30 7.77 0.83
C ASP A 87 -16.04 6.51 1.34
N PHE A 88 -15.52 5.31 1.06
CA PHE A 88 -16.07 4.05 1.55
C PHE A 88 -15.62 3.69 2.97
N ASP A 89 -14.34 3.87 3.29
CA ASP A 89 -13.76 3.57 4.60
C ASP A 89 -12.90 4.76 5.09
N PRO A 90 -13.45 5.63 5.96
CA PRO A 90 -12.71 6.79 6.47
C PRO A 90 -11.57 6.40 7.42
N ASP A 91 -11.55 5.17 7.94
CA ASP A 91 -10.57 4.66 8.91
C ASP A 91 -9.40 3.93 8.25
N LEU A 92 -9.27 4.00 6.92
CA LEU A 92 -8.12 3.45 6.21
C LEU A 92 -6.84 4.30 6.37
N TRP A 93 -5.70 3.64 6.19
CA TRP A 93 -4.37 4.23 6.10
C TRP A 93 -3.93 4.37 4.64
N ILE A 94 -3.24 5.47 4.35
CA ILE A 94 -2.52 5.65 3.09
C ILE A 94 -1.06 5.90 3.42
N LEU A 95 -0.20 4.98 2.97
CA LEU A 95 1.24 5.12 2.96
C LEU A 95 1.70 5.43 1.54
N GLU A 96 2.43 6.51 1.34
CA GLU A 96 3.08 6.82 0.08
C GLU A 96 4.55 6.47 0.16
N ILE A 97 5.06 5.79 -0.86
CA ILE A 97 6.47 5.42 -1.03
C ILE A 97 6.93 5.92 -2.38
N GLU A 98 8.00 6.71 -2.41
CA GLU A 98 8.54 7.28 -3.64
C GLU A 98 9.82 6.55 -4.04
N ASP A 99 9.74 5.68 -5.05
CA ASP A 99 10.90 4.94 -5.54
C ASP A 99 10.85 4.75 -7.05
N ARG A 100 11.85 5.30 -7.76
CA ARG A 100 11.93 5.23 -9.23
C ARG A 100 12.05 3.80 -9.74
N ASP A 101 12.75 2.95 -9.00
CA ASP A 101 12.98 1.56 -9.37
C ASP A 101 11.77 0.66 -9.08
N GLY A 102 10.77 1.16 -8.35
CA GLY A 102 9.53 0.45 -8.04
C GLY A 102 9.70 -0.65 -6.99
N TRP A 103 10.63 -0.49 -6.05
CA TRP A 103 10.86 -1.44 -4.97
C TRP A 103 9.65 -1.52 -4.02
N VAL A 104 9.17 -2.75 -3.81
CA VAL A 104 8.02 -3.04 -2.94
C VAL A 104 8.52 -3.57 -1.59
N PRO A 105 8.42 -2.80 -0.48
CA PRO A 105 9.02 -3.15 0.80
C PRO A 105 8.31 -4.28 1.57
N PHE A 106 7.18 -4.77 1.06
CA PHE A 106 6.38 -5.87 1.59
C PHE A 106 6.26 -7.03 0.59
N ALA A 107 7.17 -7.10 -0.39
CA ALA A 107 7.17 -8.20 -1.36
C ALA A 107 7.34 -9.58 -0.70
N ASP A 108 8.02 -9.65 0.45
CA ASP A 108 8.17 -10.86 1.27
C ASP A 108 6.85 -11.33 1.91
N GLU A 109 5.83 -10.48 1.97
CA GLU A 109 4.49 -10.81 2.48
C GLU A 109 3.55 -11.36 1.39
N GLY A 110 4.04 -11.53 0.15
CA GLY A 110 3.28 -12.01 -1.00
C GLY A 110 2.62 -10.87 -1.78
N VAL A 111 2.94 -10.76 -3.07
CA VAL A 111 2.33 -9.80 -4.00
C VAL A 111 1.69 -10.57 -5.15
N GLY A 112 0.36 -10.57 -5.20
CA GLY A 112 -0.43 -11.10 -6.31
C GLY A 112 -0.33 -10.21 -7.55
N GLN A 113 -0.44 -10.81 -8.73
CA GLN A 113 -0.62 -10.07 -9.97
C GLN A 113 -2.07 -9.57 -9.99
N GLY A 114 -2.28 -8.27 -10.06
CA GLY A 114 -3.64 -7.73 -10.18
C GLY A 114 -4.24 -8.19 -11.50
N GLU A 115 -5.51 -8.60 -11.42
CA GLU A 115 -6.31 -8.95 -12.59
C GLU A 115 -6.60 -7.72 -13.46
#